data_AF-A0A7L2VW41-F1
#
_entry.id   AF-A0A7L2VW41-F1
#
_cell.length_a   1.000
_cell.length_b   1.000
_cell.length_c   1.000
_cell.angle_alpha   90.00
_cell.angle_beta   90.00
_cell.angle_gamma   90.00
#
_symmetry.space_group_name_H-M   'P 1'
#
loop_
_entity.id
_entity.type
_entity.pdbx_description
1 polymer ?
#
loop_
_entity_poly.entity_id
_entity_poly.type
_entity_poly.pdbx_seq_one_letter_code
_entity_poly.pdbx_strand_id
1 'polypeptide(L)'
;KTRVLDERMCKSAFSFTTGPAVIRRTAEADIVRLRRYEIPIKRVARNLCLDPALIAALISQESRVGLLLDNGWDQGRHKYGLMQLGRQLQLPYVLWDSEEHINQGSTMLVLAINDVRARHPTWTWDRQLR
;
A
#
# COMPACT_ATOMS: atom_id res chain seq x y z
N LYS A 1 -51.54 1.39 -34.84
CA LYS A 1 -51.07 2.63 -34.17
C LYS A 1 -50.61 2.26 -32.78
N THR A 2 -49.32 1.99 -32.60
CA THR A 2 -48.76 1.67 -31.28
C THR A 2 -47.66 2.67 -31.03
N ARG A 3 -47.89 3.55 -30.06
CA ARG A 3 -47.02 4.67 -29.72
C ARG A 3 -45.74 4.14 -29.06
N VAL A 4 -44.65 4.73 -29.51
CA VAL A 4 -43.33 4.75 -28.90
C VAL A 4 -43.44 5.12 -27.42
N LEU A 5 -42.77 4.37 -26.55
CA LEU A 5 -42.27 4.87 -25.28
C LEU A 5 -40.75 4.70 -25.29
N ASP A 6 -40.10 5.86 -25.36
CA ASP A 6 -38.67 6.10 -25.23
C ASP A 6 -38.26 5.84 -23.77
N GLU A 7 -37.71 4.65 -23.50
CA GLU A 7 -36.97 4.41 -22.26
C GLU A 7 -35.49 4.69 -22.52
N ARG A 8 -35.09 5.95 -22.28
CA ARG A 8 -33.69 6.30 -22.02
C ARG A 8 -33.23 5.56 -20.76
N MET A 9 -32.70 4.38 -20.96
CA MET A 9 -31.88 3.69 -19.98
C MET A 9 -30.60 4.52 -19.80
N CYS A 10 -30.54 5.31 -18.72
CA CYS A 10 -29.28 5.79 -18.16
C CYS A 10 -28.47 4.57 -17.72
N LYS A 11 -27.74 3.97 -18.65
CA LYS A 11 -26.69 3.00 -18.36
C LYS A 11 -25.54 3.77 -17.72
N SER A 12 -25.63 3.97 -16.40
CA SER A 12 -24.45 4.18 -15.57
C SER A 12 -23.63 2.90 -15.65
N ALA A 13 -22.86 2.76 -16.72
CA ALA A 13 -21.80 1.77 -16.81
C ALA A 13 -20.69 2.25 -15.87
N PHE A 14 -20.84 1.95 -14.59
CA PHE A 14 -19.72 1.88 -13.66
C PHE A 14 -18.83 0.73 -14.17
N SER A 15 -17.98 1.04 -15.15
CA SER A 15 -16.91 0.13 -15.53
C SER A 15 -16.00 0.03 -14.33
N PHE A 16 -16.00 -1.14 -13.67
CA PHE A 16 -14.92 -1.50 -12.76
C PHE A 16 -13.67 -1.59 -13.60
N THR A 17 -13.01 -0.46 -13.80
CA THR A 17 -11.66 -0.44 -14.36
C THR A 17 -10.82 -1.29 -13.41
N THR A 18 -10.15 -2.31 -13.93
CA THR A 18 -9.22 -3.15 -13.18
C THR A 18 -7.86 -3.11 -13.88
N GLY A 19 -6.81 -3.52 -13.18
CA GLY A 19 -5.46 -3.62 -13.74
C GLY A 19 -4.59 -2.38 -13.53
N PRO A 20 -3.42 -2.34 -14.21
CA PRO A 20 -2.33 -1.40 -13.89
C PRO A 20 -2.71 0.08 -13.98
N ALA A 21 -3.63 0.44 -14.88
CA ALA A 21 -4.10 1.81 -15.04
C ALA A 21 -4.79 2.34 -13.79
N VAL A 22 -5.51 1.48 -13.06
CA VAL A 22 -6.20 1.87 -11.82
C VAL A 22 -5.21 2.01 -10.67
N ILE A 23 -4.27 1.07 -10.55
CA ILE A 23 -3.18 1.15 -9.56
C ILE A 23 -2.37 2.44 -9.76
N ARG A 24 -2.07 2.80 -11.01
CA ARG A 24 -1.36 4.05 -11.31
C ARG A 24 -2.18 5.27 -10.88
N ARG A 25 -3.47 5.32 -11.23
CA ARG A 25 -4.36 6.43 -10.82
C ARG A 25 -4.48 6.55 -9.29
N THR A 26 -4.55 5.43 -8.57
CA THR A 26 -4.61 5.47 -7.10
C THR A 26 -3.29 5.91 -6.49
N ALA A 27 -2.15 5.45 -7.03
CA ALA A 27 -0.82 5.90 -6.61
C ALA A 27 -0.59 7.41 -6.91
N GLU A 28 -1.05 7.89 -8.07
CA GLU A 28 -1.02 9.31 -8.44
C GLU A 28 -1.82 10.17 -7.45
N ALA A 29 -3.00 9.71 -7.03
CA ALA A 29 -3.82 10.41 -6.03
C ALA A 29 -3.15 10.45 -4.63
N ASP A 30 -2.29 9.48 -4.34
CA ASP A 30 -1.62 9.34 -3.05
C ASP A 30 -0.32 10.15 -2.96
N ILE A 31 0.23 10.60 -4.11
CA ILE A 31 1.53 11.29 -4.18
C ILE A 31 1.59 12.54 -3.31
N VAL A 32 0.47 13.27 -3.19
CA VAL A 32 0.40 14.51 -2.39
C VAL A 32 0.60 14.20 -0.90
N ARG A 33 0.03 13.09 -0.41
CA ARG A 33 0.18 12.65 0.99
C ARG A 33 1.56 12.06 1.23
N LEU A 34 2.11 11.32 0.25
CA LEU A 34 3.44 10.70 0.33
C LEU A 34 4.56 11.73 0.54
N ARG A 35 4.41 12.97 0.05
CA ARG A 35 5.39 14.05 0.25
C ARG A 35 5.75 14.26 1.72
N ARG A 36 4.80 14.10 2.64
CA ARG A 36 5.04 14.21 4.09
C ARG A 36 6.05 13.18 4.60
N TYR A 37 6.12 12.02 3.96
CA TYR A 37 6.92 10.88 4.38
C TYR A 37 8.14 10.63 3.46
N GLU A 38 8.44 11.53 2.52
CA GLU A 38 9.51 11.33 1.54
C GLU A 38 10.88 11.12 2.21
N ILE A 39 11.25 11.99 3.15
CA ILE A 39 12.51 11.92 3.88
C ILE A 39 12.62 10.62 4.70
N PRO A 40 11.65 10.28 5.59
CA PRO A 40 11.76 9.05 6.36
C PRO A 40 11.75 7.79 5.48
N ILE A 41 10.94 7.75 4.41
CA ILE A 41 10.96 6.63 3.44
C ILE A 41 12.35 6.48 2.82
N LYS A 42 12.95 7.57 2.33
CA LYS A 42 14.29 7.52 1.71
C LYS A 42 15.38 7.07 2.68
N ARG A 43 15.32 7.50 3.95
CA ARG A 43 16.28 7.08 4.99
C ARG A 43 16.16 5.59 5.29
N VAL A 44 14.95 5.11 5.56
CA VAL A 44 14.68 3.70 5.83
C VAL A 44 15.08 2.83 4.63
N ALA A 45 14.70 3.23 3.43
CA ALA A 45 15.04 2.52 2.20
C ALA A 45 16.55 2.36 2.03
N ARG A 46 17.32 3.45 2.25
CA ARG A 46 18.77 3.44 2.19
C ARG A 46 19.38 2.51 3.23
N ASN A 47 18.87 2.52 4.45
CA ASN A 47 19.37 1.68 5.54
C ASN A 47 19.13 0.18 5.30
N LEU A 48 18.04 -0.16 4.62
CA LEU A 48 17.63 -1.55 4.37
C LEU A 48 17.94 -2.04 2.96
N CYS A 49 18.64 -1.24 2.14
CA CYS A 49 18.94 -1.55 0.74
C CYS A 49 17.67 -1.86 -0.09
N LEU A 50 16.59 -1.11 0.16
CA LEU A 50 15.34 -1.19 -0.59
C LEU A 50 15.19 -0.02 -1.56
N ASP A 51 14.37 -0.19 -2.59
CA ASP A 51 13.89 0.93 -3.40
C ASP A 51 12.88 1.76 -2.58
N PRO A 52 13.08 3.08 -2.40
CA PRO A 52 12.09 3.95 -1.77
C PRO A 52 10.69 3.85 -2.40
N ALA A 53 10.60 3.63 -3.71
CA ALA A 53 9.34 3.47 -4.43
C ALA A 53 8.57 2.22 -3.99
N LEU A 54 9.27 1.14 -3.60
CA LEU A 54 8.65 -0.07 -3.09
C LEU A 54 7.95 0.18 -1.75
N ILE A 55 8.63 0.89 -0.83
CA ILE A 55 8.06 1.27 0.47
C ILE A 55 6.87 2.22 0.28
N ALA A 56 7.02 3.23 -0.59
CA ALA A 56 5.95 4.19 -0.88
C ALA A 56 4.73 3.51 -1.52
N ALA A 57 4.94 2.57 -2.44
CA ALA A 57 3.88 1.77 -3.05
C ALA A 57 3.14 0.94 -1.99
N LEU A 58 3.86 0.30 -1.08
CA LEU A 58 3.25 -0.47 0.01
C LEU A 58 2.40 0.41 0.94
N ILE A 59 2.91 1.58 1.35
CA ILE A 59 2.15 2.54 2.17
C ILE A 59 0.88 3.02 1.45
N SER A 60 0.98 3.31 0.15
CA SER A 60 -0.17 3.67 -0.69
C SER A 60 -1.20 2.54 -0.71
N GLN A 61 -0.79 1.30 -0.99
CA GLN A 61 -1.72 0.17 -1.07
C GLN A 61 -2.36 -0.19 0.29
N GLU A 62 -1.58 -0.16 1.37
CA GLU A 62 -2.04 -0.64 2.68
C GLU A 62 -2.99 0.35 3.37
N SER A 63 -2.72 1.66 3.30
CA SER A 63 -3.45 2.64 4.10
C SER A 63 -3.92 3.87 3.33
N ARG A 64 -3.68 3.92 2.00
CA ARG A 64 -3.81 5.15 1.20
C ARG A 64 -3.06 6.30 1.86
N VAL A 65 -1.85 6.00 2.34
CA VAL A 65 -0.97 6.94 3.06
C VAL A 65 -1.65 7.53 4.30
N GLY A 66 -2.29 6.65 5.09
CA GLY A 66 -3.00 7.00 6.31
C GLY A 66 -4.44 7.51 6.12
N LEU A 67 -4.92 7.70 4.88
CA LEU A 67 -6.27 8.21 4.63
C LEU A 67 -7.38 7.26 5.14
N LEU A 68 -7.12 5.95 5.17
CA LEU A 68 -8.09 4.95 5.63
C LEU A 68 -8.03 4.68 7.14
N LEU A 69 -7.18 5.38 7.89
CA LEU A 69 -6.88 5.06 9.28
C LEU A 69 -7.60 5.98 10.26
N ASP A 70 -8.03 5.39 11.38
CA ASP A 70 -8.53 6.12 12.56
C ASP A 70 -7.51 6.00 13.70
N ASN A 71 -6.82 7.10 14.01
CA ASN A 71 -5.70 7.12 14.96
C ASN A 71 -4.67 5.98 14.73
N GLY A 72 -4.37 5.73 13.45
CA GLY A 72 -3.42 4.71 13.04
C GLY A 72 -3.99 3.30 12.90
N TRP A 73 -5.23 3.04 13.31
CA TRP A 73 -5.86 1.72 13.20
C TRP A 73 -6.70 1.59 11.93
N ASP A 74 -6.75 0.37 11.39
CA ASP A 74 -7.77 0.02 10.40
C ASP A 74 -9.17 -0.08 11.03
N GLN A 75 -10.20 -0.19 10.18
CA GLN A 75 -11.59 -0.30 10.64
C GLN A 75 -11.81 -1.48 11.61
N GLY A 76 -11.09 -2.59 11.41
CA GLY A 76 -11.17 -3.78 12.26
C GLY A 76 -10.31 -3.71 13.52
N ARG A 77 -9.47 -2.68 13.69
CA ARG A 77 -8.47 -2.57 14.78
C ARG A 77 -7.53 -3.79 14.89
N HIS A 78 -7.24 -4.42 13.76
CA HIS A 78 -6.35 -5.57 13.64
C HIS A 78 -4.94 -5.18 13.18
N LYS A 79 -4.84 -4.14 12.35
CA LYS A 79 -3.60 -3.65 11.74
C LYS A 79 -3.39 -2.19 12.09
N TYR A 80 -2.13 -1.77 12.21
CA TYR A 80 -1.82 -0.38 12.55
C TYR A 80 -0.66 0.23 11.78
N GLY A 81 -0.78 1.54 11.60
CA GLY A 81 0.14 2.45 10.94
C GLY A 81 0.17 2.36 9.43
N LEU A 82 1.03 3.19 8.84
CA LEU A 82 1.11 3.42 7.39
C LEU A 82 1.28 2.12 6.58
N MET A 83 2.04 1.18 7.13
CA MET A 83 2.34 -0.14 6.55
C MET A 83 1.49 -1.28 7.13
N GLN A 84 0.45 -0.97 7.91
CA GLN A 84 -0.57 -1.92 8.38
C GLN A 84 -0.01 -3.20 9.03
N LEU A 85 0.83 -3.02 10.03
CA LEU A 85 1.41 -4.14 10.77
C LEU A 85 0.36 -4.75 11.69
N GLY A 86 0.24 -6.07 11.67
CA GLY A 86 -0.66 -6.79 12.58
C GLY A 86 -0.25 -6.59 14.04
N ARG A 87 -1.21 -6.53 14.96
CA ARG A 87 -0.99 -6.26 16.40
C ARG A 87 0.20 -7.00 17.04
N GLN A 88 0.42 -8.25 16.67
CA GLN A 88 1.50 -9.08 17.21
C GLN A 88 2.90 -8.62 16.78
N LEU A 89 2.99 -7.92 15.67
CA LEU A 89 4.25 -7.50 15.05
C LEU A 89 4.64 -6.07 15.43
N GLN A 90 3.84 -5.37 16.24
CA GLN A 90 4.05 -3.95 16.54
C GLN A 90 4.87 -3.74 17.80
N LEU A 91 5.76 -2.74 17.74
CA LEU A 91 6.45 -2.29 18.94
C LEU A 91 5.50 -1.39 19.74
N PRO A 92 5.39 -1.59 21.07
CA PRO A 92 4.59 -0.71 21.89
C PRO A 92 5.15 0.72 21.84
N TYR A 93 4.25 1.71 21.84
CA TYR A 93 4.56 3.16 21.87
C TYR A 93 5.18 3.77 20.60
N VAL A 94 5.30 3.01 19.50
CA VAL A 94 5.67 3.59 18.20
C VAL A 94 4.45 4.28 17.58
N LEU A 95 4.63 5.53 17.13
CA LEU A 95 3.57 6.28 16.45
C LEU A 95 3.32 5.70 15.06
N TRP A 96 2.05 5.56 14.71
CA TRP A 96 1.57 4.91 13.49
C TRP A 96 2.12 5.50 12.17
N ASP A 97 2.58 6.75 12.18
CA ASP A 97 3.11 7.47 11.03
C ASP A 97 4.59 7.90 11.17
N SER A 98 5.34 7.36 12.14
CA SER A 98 6.74 7.73 12.37
C SER A 98 7.73 7.01 11.46
N GLU A 99 8.98 7.52 11.42
CA GLU A 99 10.08 6.87 10.73
C GLU A 99 10.37 5.48 11.32
N GLU A 100 10.23 5.32 12.64
CA GLU A 100 10.38 4.04 13.34
C GLU A 100 9.33 3.02 12.89
N HIS A 101 8.06 3.44 12.70
CA HIS A 101 7.02 2.56 12.15
C HIS A 101 7.34 2.12 10.73
N ILE A 102 7.79 3.05 9.89
CA ILE A 102 8.20 2.74 8.51
C ILE A 102 9.41 1.79 8.50
N ASN A 103 10.37 1.99 9.41
CA ASN A 103 11.53 1.11 9.57
C ASN A 103 11.12 -0.30 9.99
N GLN A 104 10.20 -0.42 10.96
CA GLN A 104 9.70 -1.69 11.43
C GLN A 104 8.99 -2.47 10.32
N GLY A 105 8.08 -1.82 9.60
CA GLY A 105 7.38 -2.47 8.49
C GLY A 105 8.31 -2.86 7.34
N SER A 106 9.29 -2.01 7.03
CA SER A 106 10.28 -2.29 5.99
C SER A 106 11.25 -3.40 6.39
N THR A 107 11.55 -3.55 7.68
CA THR A 107 12.33 -4.68 8.21
C THR A 107 11.55 -5.99 8.08
N MET A 108 10.22 -5.96 8.22
CA MET A 108 9.39 -7.14 8.00
C MET A 108 9.33 -7.51 6.51
N LEU A 109 9.27 -6.51 5.62
CA LEU A 109 9.37 -6.71 4.17
C LEU A 109 10.72 -7.33 3.77
N VAL A 110 11.83 -6.77 4.29
CA VAL A 110 13.08 -7.45 4.67
C VAL A 110 13.07 -8.97 4.65
N LEU A 111 12.56 -9.46 5.78
CA LEU A 111 12.48 -10.85 6.16
C LEU A 111 11.61 -11.65 5.20
N ALA A 112 10.47 -11.10 4.77
CA ALA A 112 9.58 -11.77 3.83
C ALA A 112 10.24 -12.02 2.47
N ILE A 113 10.94 -11.03 1.91
CA ILE A 113 11.66 -11.17 0.64
C ILE A 113 12.77 -12.21 0.77
N ASN A 114 13.54 -12.18 1.87
CA ASN A 114 14.61 -13.14 2.10
C ASN A 114 14.09 -14.57 2.29
N ASP A 115 12.93 -14.75 2.91
CA ASP A 115 12.29 -16.05 3.06
C ASP A 115 11.81 -16.60 1.71
N VAL A 116 11.23 -15.75 0.84
CA VAL A 116 10.89 -16.14 -0.54
C VAL A 116 12.14 -16.56 -1.32
N ARG A 117 13.25 -15.83 -1.19
CA ARG A 117 14.53 -16.19 -1.82
C ARG A 117 15.05 -17.54 -1.34
N ALA A 118 14.98 -17.80 -0.04
CA ALA A 118 15.43 -19.06 0.54
C ALA A 118 14.60 -20.24 0.04
N ARG A 119 13.29 -20.06 -0.10
CA ARG A 119 12.36 -21.09 -0.60
C ARG A 119 12.42 -21.28 -2.12
N HIS A 120 12.81 -20.24 -2.87
CA HIS A 120 12.84 -20.25 -4.33
C HIS A 120 14.15 -19.69 -4.90
N PRO A 121 15.29 -20.36 -4.66
CA PRO A 121 16.63 -19.82 -5.01
C PRO A 121 16.85 -19.68 -6.53
N THR A 122 16.07 -20.34 -7.36
CA THR A 122 16.16 -20.30 -8.83
C THR A 122 15.25 -19.24 -9.46
N TRP A 123 14.44 -18.52 -8.69
CA TRP A 123 13.55 -17.47 -9.23
C TRP A 123 14.31 -16.18 -9.52
N THR A 124 13.97 -15.55 -10.65
CA THR A 124 14.40 -14.19 -10.95
C THR A 124 13.80 -13.19 -9.98
N TRP A 125 14.44 -12.03 -9.82
CA TRP A 125 13.99 -10.95 -8.94
C TRP A 125 12.53 -10.54 -9.15
N ASP A 126 12.09 -10.41 -10.41
CA ASP A 126 10.69 -10.06 -10.73
C ASP A 126 9.67 -11.10 -10.24
N ARG A 127 10.07 -12.37 -10.14
CA ARG A 127 9.21 -13.42 -9.58
C ARG A 127 9.20 -13.42 -8.06
N GLN A 128 10.26 -12.96 -7.42
CA GLN A 128 10.35 -12.90 -5.96
C GLN A 128 9.49 -11.77 -5.36
N LEU A 129 9.15 -10.77 -6.17
CA LEU A 129 8.32 -9.62 -5.79
C LEU A 129 6.87 -9.73 -6.29
N ARG A 130 6.46 -10.87 -6.86
CA ARG A 130 5.07 -11.18 -7.23
C ARG A 130 4.33 -11.81 -6.07
#